data_AF-A0A929SGW9-F1
#
_entry.id   AF-A0A929SGW9-F1
#
_cell.length_a   1.000
_cell.length_b   1.000
_cell.length_c   1.000
_cell.angle_alpha   90.00
_cell.angle_beta   90.00
_cell.angle_gamma   90.00
#
_symmetry.space_group_name_H-M   'P 1'
#
loop_
_entity.id
_entity.type
_entity.pdbx_description
1 polymer ?
#
loop_
_entity_poly.entity_id
_entity_poly.type
_entity_poly.pdbx_seq_one_letter_code
_entity_poly.pdbx_strand_id
1 'polypeptide(L)'
;MICKHCGREIDEEDRICPFCKTPVIRIKVKKICAFCKTEIKKGDTVCPGCGRKVPEKLRELLAKEDVAEREENPEERFGQEKVDFPLLMLSLLPPVAALFFKVLFSKVGILPWYITALLVYFVVAMLVSYTMDSEIRRRWRLEKGQDINDFQHLFFYLCPPFTVYFLLCKRAGKNCPVFFFEAMHFAILLYCIYIR
;
A
#
# COMPACT_ATOMS: atom_id res chain seq x y z
N MET A 1 -14.46 7.76 -23.97
CA MET A 1 -13.84 7.52 -25.30
C MET A 1 -14.88 7.07 -26.33
N ILE A 2 -14.60 7.10 -27.65
CA ILE A 2 -15.55 6.64 -28.70
C ILE A 2 -15.22 5.20 -29.13
N CYS A 3 -16.22 4.32 -29.13
CA CYS A 3 -16.08 2.95 -29.61
C CYS A 3 -15.78 2.93 -31.12
N LYS A 4 -14.65 2.33 -31.53
CA LYS A 4 -14.27 2.23 -32.95
C LYS A 4 -15.20 1.36 -33.81
N HIS A 5 -16.02 0.51 -33.19
CA HIS A 5 -16.95 -0.37 -33.90
C HIS A 5 -18.33 0.27 -34.09
N CYS A 6 -18.91 0.87 -33.04
CA CYS A 6 -20.28 1.39 -33.09
C CYS A 6 -20.39 2.92 -33.02
N GLY A 7 -19.28 3.65 -32.88
CA GLY A 7 -19.24 5.10 -32.90
C GLY A 7 -19.89 5.80 -31.71
N ARG A 8 -20.30 5.06 -30.67
CA ARG A 8 -20.91 5.64 -29.46
C ARG A 8 -19.85 6.02 -28.44
N GLU A 9 -20.16 7.04 -27.68
CA GLU A 9 -19.40 7.40 -26.48
C GLU A 9 -19.57 6.30 -25.43
N ILE A 10 -18.45 5.84 -24.91
CA ILE A 10 -18.32 4.81 -23.88
C ILE A 10 -17.40 5.34 -22.79
N ASP A 11 -17.49 4.74 -21.60
CA ASP A 11 -16.58 5.09 -20.53
C ASP A 11 -15.14 4.73 -20.92
N GLU A 12 -14.15 5.48 -20.42
CA GLU A 12 -12.74 5.14 -20.64
C GLU A 12 -12.38 3.81 -19.98
N GLU A 13 -13.12 3.41 -18.94
CA GLU A 13 -12.89 2.21 -18.15
C GLU A 13 -13.50 0.93 -18.78
N ASP A 14 -14.42 1.07 -19.74
CA ASP A 14 -15.13 -0.04 -20.38
C ASP A 14 -14.19 -0.94 -21.18
N ARG A 15 -14.01 -2.20 -20.73
CA ARG A 15 -13.23 -3.23 -21.45
C ARG A 15 -14.00 -3.83 -22.64
N ILE A 16 -15.32 -3.78 -22.56
CA ILE A 16 -16.25 -4.29 -23.58
C ILE A 16 -17.27 -3.19 -23.82
N CYS A 17 -17.50 -2.81 -25.07
CA CYS A 17 -18.49 -1.80 -25.37
C CYS A 17 -19.88 -2.29 -24.94
N PRO A 18 -20.61 -1.56 -24.09
CA PRO A 18 -21.92 -1.99 -23.61
C PRO A 18 -22.97 -2.08 -24.73
N PHE A 19 -22.75 -1.38 -25.84
CA PHE A 19 -23.70 -1.29 -26.95
C PHE A 19 -23.51 -2.36 -28.03
N CYS A 20 -22.26 -2.63 -28.43
CA CYS A 20 -21.98 -3.57 -29.51
C CYS A 20 -21.28 -4.85 -29.04
N LYS A 21 -20.98 -4.96 -27.74
CA LYS A 21 -20.27 -6.09 -27.12
C LYS A 21 -18.89 -6.38 -27.72
N THR A 22 -18.36 -5.47 -28.55
CA THR A 22 -17.00 -5.58 -29.09
C THR A 22 -16.01 -5.19 -27.99
N PRO A 23 -14.92 -5.97 -27.79
CA PRO A 23 -13.87 -5.59 -26.86
C PRO A 23 -13.23 -4.27 -27.30
N VAL A 24 -13.01 -3.38 -26.33
CA VAL A 24 -12.41 -2.07 -26.59
C VAL A 24 -10.90 -2.25 -26.66
N ILE A 25 -10.33 -2.05 -27.85
CA ILE A 25 -8.89 -2.23 -28.09
C ILE A 25 -8.12 -1.00 -27.61
N ARG A 26 -7.46 -1.11 -26.46
CA ARG A 26 -6.49 -0.11 -25.97
C ARG A 26 -5.12 -0.41 -26.57
N ILE A 27 -4.71 0.36 -27.58
CA ILE A 27 -3.38 0.21 -28.18
C ILE A 27 -2.37 0.96 -27.30
N LYS A 28 -1.66 0.23 -26.44
CA LYS A 28 -0.45 0.74 -25.80
C LYS A 28 0.70 0.74 -26.80
N VAL A 29 1.31 1.90 -27.00
CA VAL A 29 2.48 2.03 -27.89
C VAL A 29 3.68 1.40 -27.19
N LYS A 30 4.14 0.26 -27.70
CA LYS A 30 5.34 -0.42 -27.21
C LYS A 30 6.58 0.47 -27.44
N LYS A 31 7.45 0.58 -26.44
CA LYS A 31 8.75 1.23 -26.61
C LYS A 31 9.73 0.26 -27.27
N ILE A 32 10.22 0.64 -28.44
CA ILE A 32 11.15 -0.16 -29.24
C ILE A 32 12.53 0.51 -29.29
N CYS A 33 13.57 -0.30 -29.38
CA CYS A 33 14.92 0.18 -29.62
C CYS A 33 15.01 0.86 -31.00
N ALA A 34 15.54 2.08 -31.04
CA ALA A 34 15.71 2.83 -32.30
C ALA A 34 16.66 2.14 -33.30
N PHE A 35 17.54 1.24 -32.82
CA PHE A 35 18.56 0.60 -33.65
C PHE A 35 18.14 -0.78 -34.15
N CYS A 36 17.77 -1.68 -33.24
CA CYS A 36 17.46 -3.08 -33.58
C CYS A 36 15.96 -3.42 -33.52
N LYS A 37 15.10 -2.42 -33.26
CA LYS A 37 13.64 -2.55 -33.16
C LYS A 37 13.14 -3.54 -32.10
N THR A 38 14.03 -4.07 -31.26
CA THR A 38 13.67 -4.96 -30.16
C THR A 38 12.89 -4.17 -29.10
N GLU A 39 11.85 -4.78 -28.54
CA GLU A 39 11.06 -4.22 -27.45
C GLU A 39 11.95 -4.02 -26.20
N ILE A 40 11.89 -2.82 -25.61
CA ILE A 40 12.63 -2.49 -24.38
C ILE A 40 11.61 -2.48 -23.24
N LYS A 41 11.87 -3.28 -22.21
CA LYS A 41 11.00 -3.39 -21.03
C LYS A 41 11.53 -2.55 -19.87
N LYS A 42 10.67 -2.32 -18.87
CA LYS A 42 11.09 -1.67 -17.62
C LYS A 42 12.21 -2.47 -16.96
N GLY A 43 13.28 -1.79 -16.56
CA GLY A 43 14.43 -2.39 -15.90
C GLY A 43 15.63 -2.63 -16.82
N ASP A 44 15.42 -2.64 -18.14
CA ASP A 44 16.49 -2.80 -19.11
C ASP A 44 17.44 -1.59 -19.08
N THR A 45 18.67 -1.81 -18.62
CA THR A 45 19.77 -0.83 -18.71
C THR A 45 20.42 -0.87 -20.08
N VAL A 46 20.32 -2.02 -20.75
CA VAL A 46 20.90 -2.33 -22.04
C VAL A 46 19.83 -3.00 -22.89
N CYS A 47 19.78 -2.65 -24.17
CA CYS A 47 18.82 -3.25 -25.10
C CYS A 47 19.14 -4.75 -25.28
N PRO A 48 18.16 -5.65 -25.08
CA PRO A 48 18.40 -7.09 -25.16
C PRO A 48 18.74 -7.58 -26.58
N GLY A 49 18.36 -6.82 -27.61
CA GLY A 49 18.61 -7.22 -28.99
C GLY A 49 19.98 -6.79 -29.54
N CYS A 50 20.51 -5.64 -29.13
CA CYS A 50 21.74 -5.08 -29.71
C CYS A 50 22.82 -4.71 -28.71
N GLY A 51 22.61 -4.91 -27.41
CA GLY A 51 23.61 -4.63 -26.39
C GLY A 51 23.91 -3.13 -26.18
N ARG A 52 23.16 -2.22 -26.82
CA ARG A 52 23.34 -0.77 -26.65
C ARG A 52 22.66 -0.28 -25.38
N LYS A 53 23.28 0.68 -24.68
CA LYS A 53 22.72 1.30 -23.48
C LYS A 53 21.39 2.00 -23.79
N VAL A 54 20.37 1.75 -22.97
CA VAL A 54 19.06 2.40 -23.11
C VAL A 54 19.17 3.86 -22.61
N PRO A 55 18.68 4.85 -23.37
CA PRO A 55 18.70 6.25 -22.94
C PRO A 55 17.95 6.44 -21.61
N GLU A 56 18.51 7.23 -20.70
CA GLU A 56 17.94 7.46 -19.37
C GLU A 56 16.53 8.03 -19.42
N LYS A 57 16.27 8.98 -20.32
CA LYS A 57 14.93 9.55 -20.56
C LYS A 57 13.89 8.48 -20.94
N LEU A 58 14.28 7.46 -21.71
CA LEU A 58 13.38 6.36 -22.07
C LEU A 58 13.11 5.46 -20.86
N ARG A 59 14.11 5.22 -20.01
CA ARG A 59 13.95 4.46 -18.76
C ARG A 59 13.03 5.17 -17.78
N GLU A 60 13.14 6.50 -17.65
CA GLU A 60 12.22 7.30 -16.84
C GLU A 60 10.78 7.26 -17.35
N LEU A 61 10.57 7.34 -18.68
CA LEU A 61 9.23 7.26 -19.27
C LEU A 61 8.59 5.90 -19.02
N LEU A 62 9.34 4.81 -19.20
CA LEU A 62 8.89 3.46 -18.87
C LEU A 62 8.54 3.34 -17.37
N ALA A 63 9.38 3.91 -16.50
CA ALA A 63 9.11 3.91 -15.06
C ALA A 63 7.83 4.70 -14.71
N LYS A 64 7.58 5.84 -15.36
CA LYS A 64 6.37 6.66 -15.17
C LYS A 64 5.11 5.98 -15.72
N GLU A 65 5.18 5.37 -16.91
CA GLU A 65 4.06 4.66 -17.54
C GLU A 65 3.62 3.47 -16.68
N ASP A 66 4.54 2.73 -16.07
CA ASP A 66 4.18 1.64 -15.14
C ASP A 66 3.53 2.14 -13.85
N VAL A 67 3.96 3.30 -13.34
CA VAL A 67 3.34 3.91 -12.15
C VAL A 67 1.92 4.36 -12.49
N ALA A 68 1.72 5.00 -13.64
CA ALA A 68 0.41 5.39 -14.12
C ALA A 68 -0.51 4.17 -14.37
N GLU A 69 0.01 3.10 -14.98
CA GLU A 69 -0.75 1.87 -15.20
C GLU A 69 -1.14 1.18 -13.88
N ARG A 70 -0.25 1.22 -12.88
CA ARG A 70 -0.54 0.72 -11.55
C ARG A 70 -1.60 1.58 -10.85
N GLU A 71 -1.51 2.90 -11.00
CA GLU A 71 -2.49 3.83 -10.46
C GLU A 71 -3.85 3.70 -11.15
N GLU A 72 -3.91 3.39 -12.44
CA GLU A 72 -5.17 3.24 -13.19
C GLU A 72 -5.82 1.86 -13.03
N ASN A 73 -5.16 0.87 -12.44
CA ASN A 73 -5.74 -0.47 -12.30
C ASN A 73 -6.86 -0.48 -11.22
N PRO A 74 -8.15 -0.67 -11.60
CA PRO A 74 -9.26 -0.57 -10.65
C PRO A 74 -9.23 -1.65 -9.57
N GLU A 75 -8.71 -2.85 -9.88
CA GLU A 75 -8.56 -3.94 -8.91
C GLU A 75 -7.50 -3.62 -7.84
N GLU A 76 -6.39 -2.98 -8.24
CA GLU A 76 -5.37 -2.55 -7.29
C GLU A 76 -5.83 -1.34 -6.47
N ARG A 77 -6.53 -0.36 -7.06
CA ARG A 77 -7.11 0.77 -6.32
C ARG A 77 -8.14 0.32 -5.27
N PHE A 78 -9.08 -0.53 -5.65
CA PHE A 78 -10.08 -1.05 -4.72
C PHE A 78 -9.44 -1.86 -3.58
N GLY A 79 -8.41 -2.64 -3.90
CA GLY A 79 -7.60 -3.33 -2.89
C GLY A 79 -6.84 -2.36 -1.97
N GLN A 80 -6.37 -1.21 -2.47
CA GLN A 80 -5.68 -0.20 -1.67
C GLN A 80 -6.65 0.50 -0.70
N GLU A 81 -7.81 0.94 -1.17
CA GLU A 81 -8.83 1.61 -0.34
C GLU A 81 -9.27 0.74 0.83
N LYS A 82 -9.46 -0.57 0.59
CA LYS A 82 -9.80 -1.55 1.64
C LYS A 82 -8.73 -1.65 2.74
N VAL A 83 -7.47 -1.39 2.40
CA VAL A 83 -6.32 -1.49 3.31
C VAL A 83 -6.08 -0.17 4.05
N ASP A 84 -6.55 0.95 3.52
CA ASP A 84 -6.35 2.29 4.10
C ASP A 84 -7.08 2.48 5.42
N PHE A 85 -8.33 2.06 5.49
CA PHE A 85 -9.14 2.20 6.70
C PHE A 85 -8.56 1.39 7.89
N PRO A 86 -8.24 0.08 7.75
CA PRO A 86 -7.59 -0.66 8.82
C PRO A 86 -6.22 -0.11 9.21
N LEU A 87 -5.48 0.47 8.26
CA LEU A 87 -4.18 1.06 8.53
C LEU A 87 -4.30 2.35 9.36
N LEU A 88 -5.30 3.17 9.07
CA LEU A 88 -5.62 4.35 9.84
C LEU A 88 -6.07 3.97 11.26
N MET A 89 -6.87 2.90 11.38
CA MET A 89 -7.22 2.31 12.67
C MET A 89 -5.99 1.79 13.42
N LEU A 90 -5.02 1.17 12.75
CA LEU A 90 -3.80 0.67 13.40
C LEU A 90 -2.95 1.81 13.98
N SER A 91 -2.98 2.98 13.33
CA SER A 91 -2.29 4.19 13.81
C SER A 91 -3.04 4.91 14.94
N LEU A 92 -4.37 4.99 14.91
CA LEU A 92 -5.17 5.75 15.90
C LEU A 92 -5.68 4.92 17.08
N LEU A 93 -6.20 3.73 16.80
CA LEU A 93 -6.99 2.97 17.77
C LEU A 93 -6.17 2.47 18.95
N PRO A 94 -4.95 1.91 18.80
CA PRO A 94 -4.15 1.46 19.94
C PRO A 94 -3.83 2.57 20.96
N PRO A 95 -3.31 3.76 20.56
CA PRO A 95 -3.01 4.80 21.54
C PRO A 95 -4.27 5.48 22.08
N VAL A 96 -5.33 5.66 21.28
CA VAL A 96 -6.61 6.23 21.75
C VAL A 96 -7.30 5.28 22.75
N ALA A 97 -7.29 3.98 22.49
CA ALA A 97 -7.85 2.99 23.41
C ALA A 97 -7.09 2.95 24.73
N ALA A 98 -5.74 3.06 24.70
CA ALA A 98 -4.94 3.15 25.91
C ALA A 98 -5.28 4.41 26.73
N LEU A 99 -5.49 5.56 26.08
CA LEU A 99 -5.92 6.79 26.73
C LEU A 99 -7.32 6.68 27.34
N PHE A 100 -8.27 6.13 26.58
CA PHE A 100 -9.64 5.91 27.04
C PHE A 100 -9.68 4.99 28.26
N PHE A 101 -8.92 3.89 28.22
CA PHE A 101 -8.83 2.96 29.33
C PHE A 101 -8.21 3.60 30.57
N LYS A 102 -7.18 4.44 30.39
CA LYS A 102 -6.61 5.24 31.49
C LYS A 102 -7.65 6.11 32.16
N VAL A 103 -8.49 6.82 31.40
CA VAL A 103 -9.53 7.69 31.96
C VAL A 103 -10.56 6.88 32.76
N LEU A 104 -11.07 5.79 32.18
CA LEU A 104 -12.12 4.96 32.80
C LEU A 104 -11.65 4.21 34.05
N PHE A 105 -10.44 3.65 34.01
CA PHE A 105 -9.94 2.76 35.06
C PHE A 105 -8.94 3.42 36.02
N SER A 106 -8.79 4.75 35.95
CA SER A 106 -7.91 5.55 36.82
C SER A 106 -8.12 5.30 38.33
N LYS A 107 -9.32 4.87 38.74
CA LYS A 107 -9.70 4.67 40.14
C LYS A 107 -9.78 3.21 40.60
N VAL A 108 -9.67 2.24 39.69
CA VAL A 108 -10.07 0.83 39.95
C VAL A 108 -8.89 -0.16 39.78
N GLY A 109 -7.67 0.34 39.56
CA GLY A 109 -6.53 -0.47 39.14
C GLY A 109 -5.91 -1.36 40.23
N ILE A 110 -5.89 -2.68 39.96
CA ILE A 110 -5.08 -3.69 40.68
C ILE A 110 -3.59 -3.63 40.24
N LEU A 111 -3.33 -3.14 39.03
CA LEU A 111 -2.00 -3.02 38.40
C LEU A 111 -1.62 -1.55 38.19
N PRO A 112 -0.32 -1.21 38.13
CA PRO A 112 0.14 0.14 37.80
C PRO A 112 -0.41 0.60 36.44
N TRP A 113 -0.89 1.85 36.38
CA TRP A 113 -1.62 2.39 35.23
C TRP A 113 -0.87 2.30 33.90
N TYR A 114 0.46 2.39 33.92
CA TYR A 114 1.31 2.29 32.73
C TYR A 114 1.34 0.85 32.17
N ILE A 115 1.30 -0.17 33.02
CA ILE A 115 1.26 -1.58 32.58
C ILE A 115 -0.09 -1.87 31.92
N THR A 116 -1.19 -1.41 32.52
CA THR A 116 -2.53 -1.60 31.95
C THR A 116 -2.70 -0.86 30.62
N ALA A 117 -2.20 0.37 30.51
CA ALA A 117 -2.26 1.13 29.26
C ALA A 117 -1.44 0.47 28.14
N LEU A 118 -0.24 -0.02 28.48
CA LEU A 118 0.63 -0.74 27.55
C LEU A 118 0.01 -2.07 27.09
N LEU A 119 -0.65 -2.81 27.99
CA LEU A 119 -1.36 -4.04 27.65
C LEU A 119 -2.51 -3.76 26.69
N VAL A 120 -3.34 -2.76 26.98
CA VAL A 120 -4.46 -2.36 26.10
C VAL A 120 -3.94 -1.94 24.72
N TYR A 121 -2.86 -1.16 24.68
CA TYR A 121 -2.20 -0.78 23.44
C TYR A 121 -1.81 -2.01 22.60
N PHE A 122 -1.11 -2.98 23.19
CA PHE A 122 -0.68 -4.18 22.45
C PHE A 122 -1.84 -5.06 22.02
N VAL A 123 -2.86 -5.23 22.86
CA VAL A 123 -4.06 -6.03 22.52
C VAL A 123 -4.80 -5.40 21.34
N VAL A 124 -5.04 -4.09 21.38
CA VAL A 124 -5.73 -3.39 20.30
C VAL A 124 -4.89 -3.37 19.01
N ALA A 125 -3.58 -3.16 19.13
CA ALA A 125 -2.65 -3.30 18.01
C ALA A 125 -2.72 -4.68 17.36
N MET A 126 -2.67 -5.75 18.16
CA MET A 126 -2.78 -7.13 17.68
C MET A 126 -4.11 -7.38 16.96
N LEU A 127 -5.23 -6.93 17.53
CA LEU A 127 -6.55 -7.11 16.93
C LEU A 127 -6.65 -6.42 15.57
N VAL A 128 -6.14 -5.18 15.45
CA VAL A 128 -6.17 -4.46 14.18
C VAL A 128 -5.20 -5.09 13.18
N SER A 129 -3.98 -5.43 13.58
CA SER A 129 -3.00 -6.12 12.71
C SER A 129 -3.54 -7.46 12.20
N TYR A 130 -4.30 -8.19 13.00
CA TYR A 130 -4.96 -9.44 12.58
C TYR A 130 -5.94 -9.21 11.42
N THR A 131 -6.68 -8.10 11.39
CA THR A 131 -7.57 -7.79 10.27
C THR A 131 -6.83 -7.58 8.94
N MET A 132 -5.55 -7.16 9.03
CA MET A 132 -4.69 -6.91 7.88
C MET A 132 -3.81 -8.11 7.51
N ASP A 133 -3.91 -9.20 8.26
CA ASP A 133 -3.05 -10.37 8.16
C ASP A 133 -3.00 -10.96 6.74
N SER A 134 -4.16 -11.07 6.10
CA SER A 134 -4.27 -11.56 4.72
C SER A 134 -3.46 -10.70 3.75
N GLU A 135 -3.43 -9.39 3.95
CA GLU A 135 -2.70 -8.45 3.09
C GLU A 135 -1.20 -8.48 3.38
N ILE A 136 -0.81 -8.57 4.65
CA ILE A 136 0.59 -8.69 5.08
C ILE A 136 1.21 -9.95 4.44
N ARG A 137 0.54 -11.12 4.57
CA ARG A 137 1.02 -12.37 3.95
C ARG A 137 1.04 -12.30 2.43
N ARG A 138 -0.01 -11.74 1.81
CA ARG A 138 -0.10 -11.59 0.35
C ARG A 138 1.08 -10.78 -0.17
N ARG A 139 1.37 -9.63 0.45
CA ARG A 139 2.48 -8.75 0.04
C ARG A 139 3.84 -9.36 0.30
N TRP A 140 4.03 -9.99 1.44
CA TRP A 140 5.29 -10.66 1.76
C TRP A 140 5.63 -11.73 0.71
N ARG A 141 4.65 -12.56 0.32
CA ARG A 141 4.83 -13.55 -0.75
C ARG A 141 5.20 -12.91 -2.09
N LEU A 142 4.58 -11.80 -2.47
CA LEU A 142 4.89 -11.10 -3.71
C LEU A 142 6.33 -10.54 -3.73
N GLU A 143 6.90 -10.21 -2.57
CA GLU A 143 8.23 -9.61 -2.48
C GLU A 143 9.35 -10.62 -2.28
N LYS A 144 9.15 -11.54 -1.32
CA LYS A 144 10.17 -12.49 -0.90
C LYS A 144 10.01 -13.85 -1.56
N GLY A 145 8.86 -14.12 -2.20
CA GLY A 145 8.56 -15.43 -2.80
C GLY A 145 8.47 -16.57 -1.77
N GLN A 146 8.42 -16.23 -0.48
CA GLN A 146 8.42 -17.17 0.64
C GLN A 146 7.26 -16.82 1.57
N ASP A 147 6.80 -17.79 2.35
CA ASP A 147 5.85 -17.53 3.43
C ASP A 147 6.53 -16.83 4.61
N ILE A 148 5.72 -16.17 5.44
CA ILE A 148 6.20 -15.47 6.65
C ILE A 148 6.53 -16.49 7.73
N ASN A 149 7.70 -16.37 8.36
CA ASN A 149 8.05 -17.14 9.55
C ASN A 149 7.28 -16.63 10.79
N ASP A 150 6.97 -17.50 11.75
CA ASP A 150 6.19 -17.14 12.95
C ASP A 150 6.78 -15.95 13.73
N PHE A 151 8.11 -15.85 13.82
CA PHE A 151 8.76 -14.72 14.49
C PHE A 151 8.56 -13.38 13.74
N GLN A 152 8.66 -13.43 12.40
CA GLN A 152 8.41 -12.25 11.57
C GLN A 152 6.93 -11.87 11.62
N HIS A 153 6.07 -12.88 11.65
CA HIS A 153 4.63 -12.71 11.82
C HIS A 153 4.34 -11.96 13.11
N LEU A 154 4.87 -12.43 14.23
CA LEU A 154 4.74 -11.80 15.54
C LEU A 154 5.24 -10.34 15.53
N PHE A 155 6.32 -10.05 14.81
CA PHE A 155 6.88 -8.71 14.72
C PHE A 155 5.91 -7.69 14.09
N PHE A 156 5.13 -8.08 13.08
CA PHE A 156 4.08 -7.23 12.50
C PHE A 156 2.94 -6.92 13.48
N TYR A 157 2.77 -7.74 14.52
CA TYR A 157 1.68 -7.60 15.48
C TYR A 157 2.11 -6.75 16.68
N LEU A 158 3.38 -6.88 17.10
CA LEU A 158 3.92 -6.11 18.21
C LEU A 158 4.35 -4.70 17.82
N CYS A 159 4.68 -4.46 16.54
CA CYS A 159 5.17 -3.16 16.09
C CYS A 159 4.23 -2.56 15.04
N PRO A 160 3.14 -1.88 15.46
CA PRO A 160 2.23 -1.16 14.55
C PRO A 160 2.96 -0.20 13.61
N PRO A 161 3.95 0.60 14.07
CA PRO A 161 4.75 1.44 13.19
C PRO A 161 5.41 0.68 12.03
N PHE A 162 6.03 -0.46 12.34
CA PHE A 162 6.70 -1.27 11.32
C PHE A 162 5.70 -1.81 10.28
N THR A 163 4.52 -2.24 10.72
CA THR A 163 3.46 -2.72 9.83
C THR A 163 2.92 -1.61 8.94
N VAL A 164 2.72 -0.41 9.48
CA VAL A 164 2.36 0.79 8.72
C VAL A 164 3.42 1.13 7.68
N TYR A 165 4.68 1.15 8.09
CA TYR A 165 5.82 1.38 7.21
C TYR A 165 5.88 0.35 6.07
N PHE A 166 5.81 -0.95 6.38
CA PHE A 166 5.89 -2.02 5.38
C PHE A 166 4.76 -1.93 4.34
N LEU A 167 3.53 -1.65 4.78
CA LEU A 167 2.38 -1.58 3.88
C LEU A 167 2.35 -0.29 3.03
N LEU A 168 2.87 0.83 3.54
CA LEU A 168 2.83 2.12 2.85
C LEU A 168 4.08 2.46 2.04
N CYS A 169 5.28 2.07 2.47
CA CYS A 169 6.55 2.52 1.88
C CYS A 169 6.66 2.22 0.37
N LYS A 170 5.89 1.24 -0.13
CA LYS A 170 5.90 0.83 -1.54
C LYS A 170 4.73 1.37 -2.37
N ARG A 171 3.82 2.16 -1.79
CA ARG A 171 2.74 2.87 -2.51
C ARG A 171 3.23 4.19 -3.13
N ALA A 172 4.47 4.23 -3.60
CA ALA A 172 5.20 5.44 -3.97
C ALA A 172 4.48 6.31 -5.03
N GLY A 173 3.65 7.23 -4.53
CA GLY A 173 3.19 8.46 -5.16
C GLY A 173 3.59 9.64 -4.26
N LYS A 174 3.83 10.82 -4.84
CA LYS A 174 4.62 11.96 -4.34
C LYS A 174 4.35 12.52 -2.92
N ASN A 175 3.37 12.02 -2.16
CA ASN A 175 3.08 12.45 -0.80
C ASN A 175 3.10 11.24 0.12
N CYS A 176 4.22 10.94 0.77
CA CYS A 176 4.35 9.80 1.68
C CYS A 176 3.52 10.03 2.94
N PRO A 177 2.33 9.42 3.08
CA PRO A 177 1.51 9.60 4.28
C PRO A 177 2.09 8.82 5.48
N VAL A 178 3.12 8.00 5.24
CA VAL A 178 3.84 7.21 6.25
C VAL A 178 4.32 8.08 7.40
N PHE A 179 5.03 9.17 7.09
CA PHE A 179 5.56 10.06 8.11
C PHE A 179 4.46 10.73 8.92
N PHE A 180 3.31 11.02 8.29
CA PHE A 180 2.16 11.58 8.98
C PHE A 180 1.55 10.59 9.97
N PHE A 181 1.29 9.35 9.54
CA PHE A 181 0.73 8.31 10.41
C PHE A 181 1.69 7.91 11.54
N GLU A 182 2.98 7.82 11.24
CA GLU A 182 4.02 7.59 12.24
C GLU A 182 4.09 8.73 13.26
N ALA A 183 4.21 9.98 12.80
CA ALA A 183 4.29 11.14 13.67
C ALA A 183 3.04 11.28 14.54
N MET A 184 1.85 11.05 13.98
CA MET A 184 0.60 11.05 14.71
C MET A 184 0.58 9.94 15.77
N HIS A 185 0.98 8.72 15.43
CA HIS A 185 1.03 7.60 16.36
C HIS A 185 1.94 7.89 17.56
N PHE A 186 3.17 8.36 17.29
CA PHE A 186 4.10 8.78 18.34
C PHE A 186 3.60 9.97 19.15
N ALA A 187 2.97 10.96 18.52
CA ALA A 187 2.41 12.12 19.23
C ALA A 187 1.32 11.70 20.22
N ILE A 188 0.40 10.80 19.83
CA ILE A 188 -0.67 10.32 20.72
C ILE A 188 -0.07 9.44 21.82
N LEU A 189 0.91 8.58 21.53
CA LEU A 189 1.62 7.79 22.54
C LEU A 189 2.36 8.66 23.56
N LEU A 190 3.10 9.68 23.11
CA LEU A 190 3.78 10.62 23.98
C LEU A 190 2.77 11.39 24.83
N TYR A 191 1.64 11.79 24.27
CA TYR A 191 0.55 12.42 25.01
C TYR A 191 -0.03 11.48 26.09
N CYS A 192 -0.20 10.18 25.81
CA CYS A 192 -0.64 9.19 26.80
C CYS A 192 0.31 9.09 28.01
N ILE A 193 1.61 9.24 27.77
CA ILE A 193 2.66 9.20 28.80
C ILE A 193 2.73 10.54 29.55
N TYR A 194 2.57 11.66 28.84
CA TYR A 194 2.77 13.01 29.38
C TYR A 194 1.60 13.53 30.22
N ILE A 195 0.34 13.20 29.88
CA ILE A 195 -0.78 13.50 30.77
C ILE A 195 -0.57 12.71 32.05
N ARG A 196 -0.18 13.36 33.13
CA ARG A 196 -0.03 12.76 34.45
C ARG A 196 -1.35 12.82 35.21
#